data_AF-A0A8B5WVE8-F1
#
_entry.id   AF-A0A8B5WVE8-F1
#
_cell.length_a   1.000
_cell.length_b   1.000
_cell.length_c   1.000
_cell.angle_alpha   90.00
_cell.angle_beta   90.00
_cell.angle_gamma   90.00
#
_symmetry.space_group_name_H-M   'P 1'
#
loop_
_entity.id
_entity.type
_entity.pdbx_description
1 polymer ?
#
loop_
_entity_poly.entity_id
_entity_poly.type
_entity_poly.pdbx_seq_one_letter_code
_entity_poly.pdbx_strand_id
1 'polypeptide(L)'
;MQQERILREQAARLREQVTDRFGVREPDTFQLAVIPAAVHRMTRLPARRRREFREYLIKLIDRALALPLTPAVDPDPAAESDSSLREARLQAASNSACACCQGSCCRGGAHVHAFLTLDTLRRYRALHPDQSSRQILAAYLRRVGGETCEGSCVYHRADGCGLPREMRADTCNDFYCNGLREFRARVPATGSIRGFFVATADDKIIRAALVDEERMLLASSAPPVDAD
;
A
#
# COMPACT_ATOMS: atom_id res chain seq x y z
N MET A 1 -14.89 21.80 -9.06
CA MET A 1 -13.89 22.85 -8.81
C MET A 1 -14.03 23.48 -7.43
N GLN A 2 -15.19 24.04 -7.04
CA GLN A 2 -15.37 24.63 -5.70
C GLN A 2 -15.22 23.62 -4.55
N GLN A 3 -15.82 22.44 -4.68
CA GLN A 3 -15.75 21.39 -3.66
C GLN A 3 -14.33 20.86 -3.43
N GLU A 4 -13.58 20.65 -4.51
CA GLU A 4 -12.17 20.24 -4.44
C GLU A 4 -11.31 21.29 -3.75
N ARG A 5 -11.56 22.58 -4.00
CA ARG A 5 -10.85 23.68 -3.32
C ARG A 5 -11.12 23.66 -1.81
N ILE A 6 -12.39 23.51 -1.41
CA ILE A 6 -12.80 23.41 0.00
C ILE A 6 -12.10 22.22 0.67
N LEU A 7 -12.07 21.05 0.02
CA LEU A 7 -11.41 19.86 0.55
C LEU A 7 -9.90 20.07 0.72
N ARG A 8 -9.24 20.71 -0.24
CA ARG A 8 -7.80 21.03 -0.14
C ARG A 8 -7.51 22.02 0.99
N GLU A 9 -8.37 23.03 1.19
CA GLU A 9 -8.26 23.96 2.32
C GLU A 9 -8.46 23.26 3.67
N GLN A 10 -9.45 22.36 3.77
CA GLN A 10 -9.66 21.53 4.97
C GLN A 10 -8.45 20.64 5.26
N ALA A 11 -7.88 20.02 4.23
CA ALA A 11 -6.69 19.18 4.34
C ALA A 11 -5.46 19.98 4.79
N ALA A 12 -5.29 21.22 4.32
CA ALA A 12 -4.23 22.12 4.76
C ALA A 12 -4.37 22.50 6.24
N ARG A 13 -5.59 22.87 6.68
CA ARG A 13 -5.87 23.15 8.10
C ARG A 13 -5.61 21.92 8.98
N LEU A 14 -6.01 20.73 8.52
CA LEU A 14 -5.77 19.50 9.26
C LEU A 14 -4.26 19.21 9.39
N ARG A 15 -3.47 19.48 8.34
CA ARG A 15 -2.01 19.37 8.39
C ARG A 15 -1.46 20.25 9.50
N GLU A 16 -1.80 21.55 9.51
CA GLU A 16 -1.36 22.51 10.51
C GLU A 16 -1.68 22.04 11.94
N GLN A 17 -2.93 21.63 12.18
CA GLN A 17 -3.38 21.12 13.48
C GLN A 17 -2.60 19.89 13.94
N VAL A 18 -2.38 18.93 13.03
CA VAL A 18 -1.63 17.70 13.35
C VAL A 18 -0.17 18.03 13.63
N THR A 19 0.47 18.83 12.78
CA THR A 19 1.88 19.22 12.96
C THR A 19 2.11 20.02 14.23
N ASP A 20 1.21 20.95 14.57
CA ASP A 20 1.27 21.75 15.80
C ASP A 20 1.19 20.85 17.04
N ARG A 21 0.24 19.90 17.05
CA ARG A 21 0.11 18.90 18.12
C ARG A 21 1.37 18.06 18.32
N PHE A 22 2.17 17.85 17.27
CA PHE A 22 3.43 17.11 17.32
C PHE A 22 4.67 18.01 17.42
N GLY A 23 4.50 19.32 17.64
CA GLY A 23 5.60 20.27 17.83
C GLY A 23 6.45 20.53 16.58
N VAL A 24 5.90 20.26 15.38
CA VAL A 24 6.56 20.51 14.10
C VAL A 24 6.44 22.00 13.76
N ARG A 25 7.57 22.68 13.63
CA ARG A 25 7.63 24.14 13.40
C ARG A 25 7.38 24.56 11.95
N GLU A 26 7.58 23.65 11.00
CA GLU A 26 7.51 23.94 9.56
C GLU A 26 6.52 23.01 8.85
N PRO A 27 5.20 23.20 9.05
CA PRO A 27 4.16 22.33 8.50
C PRO A 27 4.19 22.26 6.96
N ASP A 28 4.61 23.34 6.31
CA ASP A 28 4.70 23.41 4.85
C ASP A 28 5.78 22.51 4.24
N THR A 29 6.72 22.03 5.05
CA THR A 29 7.70 21.02 4.61
C THR A 29 7.06 19.66 4.35
N PHE A 30 5.89 19.39 4.94
CA PHE A 30 5.11 18.19 4.67
C PHE A 30 4.25 18.40 3.43
N GLN A 31 4.61 17.71 2.35
CA GLN A 31 3.90 17.77 1.09
C GLN A 31 2.49 17.18 1.25
N LEU A 32 1.48 18.04 1.10
CA LEU A 32 0.08 17.63 1.19
C LEU A 32 -0.33 16.86 -0.07
N ALA A 33 -0.86 15.65 0.12
CA ALA A 33 -1.43 14.85 -0.96
C ALA A 33 -2.82 14.32 -0.59
N VAL A 34 -3.81 14.61 -1.43
CA VAL A 34 -5.15 14.07 -1.29
C VAL A 34 -5.23 12.74 -2.04
N ILE A 35 -5.48 11.67 -1.31
CA ILE A 35 -5.57 10.31 -1.83
C ILE A 35 -7.00 9.76 -1.63
N PRO A 36 -7.43 8.76 -2.40
CA PRO A 36 -8.72 8.13 -2.15
C PRO A 36 -8.68 7.34 -0.83
N ALA A 37 -9.84 7.14 -0.20
CA ALA A 37 -10.04 6.24 0.92
C ALA A 37 -10.83 5.00 0.46
N ALA A 38 -10.38 3.82 0.87
CA ALA A 38 -11.22 2.64 0.86
C ALA A 38 -12.25 2.78 1.99
N VAL A 39 -13.53 2.77 1.62
CA VAL A 39 -14.69 2.78 2.52
C VAL A 39 -15.59 1.56 2.27
N HIS A 40 -14.97 0.47 1.83
CA HIS A 40 -15.69 -0.70 1.35
C HIS A 40 -16.22 -1.56 2.49
N ARG A 41 -17.31 -2.27 2.20
CA ARG A 41 -17.90 -3.24 3.11
C ARG A 41 -17.00 -4.46 3.28
N MET A 42 -16.77 -4.86 4.53
CA MET A 42 -16.12 -6.13 4.85
C MET A 42 -17.15 -7.26 4.82
N THR A 43 -16.79 -8.36 4.16
CA THR A 43 -17.63 -9.55 4.08
C THR A 43 -16.79 -10.81 4.25
N ARG A 44 -17.40 -11.91 4.71
CA ARG A 44 -16.74 -13.21 4.72
C ARG A 44 -16.35 -13.59 3.29
N LEU A 45 -15.10 -14.03 3.11
CA LEU A 45 -14.64 -14.48 1.79
C LEU A 45 -15.42 -15.75 1.39
N PRO A 46 -16.15 -15.74 0.25
CA PRO A 46 -16.89 -16.93 -0.17
C PRO A 46 -15.96 -18.12 -0.39
N ALA A 47 -16.35 -19.29 0.13
CA ALA A 47 -15.55 -20.52 0.04
C ALA A 47 -15.17 -20.88 -1.42
N ARG A 48 -16.09 -20.63 -2.36
CA ARG A 48 -15.85 -20.78 -3.81
C ARG A 48 -14.69 -19.91 -4.28
N ARG A 49 -14.67 -18.61 -3.96
CA ARG A 49 -13.59 -17.70 -4.35
C ARG A 49 -12.25 -18.11 -3.73
N ARG A 50 -12.26 -18.58 -2.47
CA ARG A 50 -11.04 -19.10 -1.81
C ARG A 50 -10.49 -20.34 -2.52
N ARG A 51 -11.37 -21.25 -2.94
CA ARG A 51 -10.99 -22.43 -3.73
C ARG A 51 -10.45 -22.06 -5.10
N GLU A 52 -11.16 -21.22 -5.86
CA GLU A 52 -10.73 -20.76 -7.18
C GLU A 52 -9.34 -20.09 -7.12
N PHE A 53 -9.12 -19.25 -6.10
CA PHE A 53 -7.81 -18.64 -5.89
C PHE A 53 -6.72 -19.67 -5.55
N ARG A 54 -7.02 -20.66 -4.70
CA ARG A 54 -6.08 -21.75 -4.37
C ARG A 54 -5.69 -22.54 -5.61
N GLU A 55 -6.66 -22.92 -6.44
CA GLU A 55 -6.43 -23.70 -7.67
C GLU A 55 -5.58 -22.91 -8.68
N TYR A 56 -5.88 -21.61 -8.83
CA TYR A 56 -5.07 -20.69 -9.63
C TYR A 56 -3.62 -20.63 -9.13
N LEU A 57 -3.44 -20.42 -7.82
CA LEU A 57 -2.13 -20.26 -7.22
C LEU A 57 -1.28 -21.53 -7.31
N ILE A 58 -1.88 -22.72 -7.17
CA ILE A 58 -1.18 -24.00 -7.40
C ILE A 58 -0.59 -24.05 -8.81
N LYS A 59 -1.41 -23.79 -9.84
CA LYS A 59 -0.96 -23.79 -11.23
C LYS A 59 0.15 -22.76 -11.48
N LEU A 60 0.06 -21.60 -10.84
CA LEU A 60 1.07 -20.55 -10.96
C LEU A 60 2.40 -20.94 -10.31
N ILE A 61 2.35 -21.54 -9.12
CA ILE A 61 3.52 -22.05 -8.40
C ILE A 61 4.21 -23.17 -9.19
N ASP A 62 3.44 -24.12 -9.73
CA ASP A 62 4.00 -25.22 -10.52
C ASP A 62 4.73 -24.71 -11.76
N ARG A 63 4.14 -23.72 -12.46
CA ARG A 63 4.78 -23.06 -13.60
C ARG A 63 6.06 -22.32 -13.20
N ALA A 64 6.06 -21.63 -12.05
CA ALA A 64 7.23 -20.92 -11.56
C ALA A 64 8.36 -21.89 -11.20
N LEU A 65 8.04 -23.01 -10.57
CA LEU A 65 8.99 -24.03 -10.13
C LEU A 65 9.61 -24.82 -11.28
N ALA A 66 8.88 -25.04 -12.37
CA ALA A 66 9.37 -25.70 -13.57
C ALA A 66 10.47 -24.90 -14.30
N LEU A 67 10.57 -23.59 -14.05
CA LEU A 67 11.61 -22.75 -14.64
C LEU A 67 12.88 -22.78 -13.79
N PRO A 68 14.08 -22.66 -14.41
CA PRO A 68 15.33 -22.53 -13.68
C PRO A 68 15.28 -21.41 -12.64
N LEU A 69 15.86 -21.65 -11.47
CA LEU A 69 16.02 -20.61 -10.46
C LEU A 69 17.01 -19.57 -11.00
N THR A 70 16.55 -18.33 -11.11
CA THR A 70 17.44 -17.19 -11.28
C THR A 70 17.72 -16.70 -9.86
N PRO A 71 18.96 -16.82 -9.34
CA PRO A 71 19.29 -16.27 -8.04
C PRO A 71 18.93 -14.78 -8.03
N ALA A 72 18.45 -14.28 -6.89
CA ALA A 72 18.41 -12.85 -6.70
C ALA A 72 19.86 -12.36 -6.82
N VAL A 73 20.11 -11.39 -7.70
CA VAL A 73 21.40 -10.70 -7.71
C VAL A 73 21.44 -9.93 -6.41
N ASP A 74 22.35 -10.27 -5.51
CA ASP A 74 22.61 -9.44 -4.35
C ASP A 74 22.96 -8.04 -4.87
N PRO A 75 22.22 -6.99 -4.47
CA PRO A 75 22.59 -5.65 -4.84
C PRO A 75 24.01 -5.42 -4.32
N ASP A 76 24.90 -4.97 -5.21
CA ASP A 76 26.25 -4.60 -4.82
C ASP A 76 26.16 -3.54 -3.71
N PRO A 77 26.61 -3.82 -2.47
CA PRO A 77 26.51 -2.86 -1.38
C PRO A 77 27.33 -1.58 -1.65
N ALA A 78 28.28 -1.61 -2.59
CA ALA A 78 29.02 -0.44 -3.05
C ALA A 78 28.29 0.37 -4.15
N ALA A 79 27.18 -0.14 -4.69
CA ALA A 79 26.37 0.51 -5.73
C ALA A 79 25.13 1.24 -5.17
N GLU A 80 24.95 1.29 -3.85
CA GLU A 80 23.92 2.12 -3.20
C GLU A 80 24.25 3.61 -3.39
N SER A 81 23.92 4.14 -4.56
CA SER A 81 23.98 5.58 -4.82
C SER A 81 22.95 6.32 -3.96
N ASP A 82 23.21 7.59 -3.64
CA ASP A 82 22.24 8.48 -2.99
C ASP A 82 20.87 8.49 -3.68
N SER A 83 20.86 8.33 -5.01
CA SER A 83 19.65 8.21 -5.83
C SER A 83 18.83 6.96 -5.47
N SER A 84 19.50 5.80 -5.29
CA SER A 84 18.84 4.54 -4.94
C SER A 84 18.24 4.55 -3.53
N LEU A 85 18.97 5.10 -2.55
CA LEU A 85 18.48 5.27 -1.18
C LEU A 85 17.31 6.25 -1.12
N ARG A 86 17.37 7.32 -1.90
CA ARG A 86 16.28 8.29 -2.01
C ARG A 86 15.02 7.66 -2.60
N GLU A 87 15.13 6.89 -3.68
CA GLU A 87 13.98 6.19 -4.25
C GLU A 87 13.39 5.20 -3.26
N ALA A 88 14.21 4.47 -2.50
CA ALA A 88 13.73 3.58 -1.45
C ALA A 88 12.92 4.32 -0.35
N ARG A 89 13.39 5.49 0.08
CA ARG A 89 12.65 6.35 1.04
C ARG A 89 11.36 6.91 0.42
N LEU A 90 11.38 7.33 -0.84
CA LEU A 90 10.19 7.82 -1.55
C LEU A 90 9.14 6.73 -1.73
N GLN A 91 9.60 5.52 -2.04
CA GLN A 91 8.77 4.34 -2.07
C GLN A 91 8.18 4.06 -0.69
N ALA A 92 8.98 4.11 0.39
CA ALA A 92 8.49 3.91 1.76
C ALA A 92 7.38 4.91 2.13
N ALA A 93 7.56 6.20 1.83
CA ALA A 93 6.53 7.21 2.05
C ALA A 93 5.26 6.95 1.23
N SER A 94 5.41 6.52 -0.04
CA SER A 94 4.29 6.12 -0.88
C SER A 94 3.52 4.93 -0.30
N ASN A 95 4.21 4.03 0.40
CA ASN A 95 3.61 2.85 1.04
C ASN A 95 2.75 3.25 2.24
N SER A 96 3.23 4.21 3.02
CA SER A 96 2.49 4.80 4.14
C SER A 96 1.19 5.46 3.67
N ALA A 97 1.22 6.14 2.52
CA ALA A 97 0.01 6.66 1.90
C ALA A 97 -0.96 5.54 1.49
N CYS A 98 -0.47 4.46 0.87
CA CYS A 98 -1.31 3.30 0.53
C CYS A 98 -1.94 2.65 1.77
N ALA A 99 -1.23 2.61 2.89
CA ALA A 99 -1.76 2.15 4.17
C ALA A 99 -2.84 3.10 4.73
N CYS A 100 -2.68 4.42 4.60
CA CYS A 100 -3.69 5.42 4.96
C CYS A 100 -4.97 5.29 4.09
N CYS A 101 -4.78 5.12 2.78
CA CYS A 101 -5.85 4.85 1.81
C CYS A 101 -6.58 3.53 2.11
N GLN A 102 -5.87 2.54 2.65
CA GLN A 102 -6.34 1.16 2.83
C GLN A 102 -6.76 0.50 1.51
N GLY A 103 -6.10 0.79 0.40
CA GLY A 103 -6.25 -0.01 -0.83
C GLY A 103 -7.49 0.28 -1.69
N SER A 104 -7.93 1.54 -1.79
CA SER A 104 -9.00 1.95 -2.73
C SER A 104 -8.71 1.53 -4.18
N CYS A 105 -7.45 1.67 -4.62
CA CYS A 105 -7.01 1.23 -5.95
C CYS A 105 -6.94 -0.31 -6.11
N CYS A 106 -6.92 -1.07 -5.01
CA CYS A 106 -6.79 -2.54 -5.03
C CYS A 106 -8.11 -3.25 -5.41
N ARG A 107 -9.22 -2.52 -5.52
CA ARG A 107 -10.56 -3.07 -5.84
C ARG A 107 -10.56 -3.90 -7.13
N GLY A 108 -9.77 -3.52 -8.14
CA GLY A 108 -9.65 -4.26 -9.40
C GLY A 108 -9.13 -5.70 -9.24
N GLY A 109 -8.48 -6.03 -8.12
CA GLY A 109 -7.85 -7.33 -7.89
C GLY A 109 -8.78 -8.51 -7.68
N ALA A 110 -10.10 -8.27 -7.57
CA ALA A 110 -11.10 -9.30 -7.29
C ALA A 110 -11.21 -10.38 -8.37
N HIS A 111 -11.07 -9.96 -9.63
CA HIS A 111 -11.33 -10.78 -10.82
C HIS A 111 -10.06 -11.23 -11.53
N VAL A 112 -8.89 -10.87 -10.99
CA VAL A 112 -7.57 -11.09 -11.61
C VAL A 112 -6.61 -11.77 -10.64
N HIS A 113 -7.15 -12.55 -9.70
CA HIS A 113 -6.39 -13.36 -8.75
C HIS A 113 -5.26 -12.58 -8.03
N ALA A 114 -5.61 -11.43 -7.44
CA ALA A 114 -4.66 -10.56 -6.74
C ALA A 114 -3.51 -10.02 -7.62
N PHE A 115 -3.68 -10.01 -8.94
CA PHE A 115 -2.69 -9.62 -9.95
C PHE A 115 -1.41 -10.47 -9.92
N LEU A 116 -1.39 -11.60 -9.21
CA LEU A 116 -0.19 -12.43 -9.13
C LEU A 116 0.17 -12.93 -10.54
N THR A 117 1.45 -12.87 -10.88
CA THR A 117 1.97 -13.33 -12.17
C THR A 117 3.05 -14.38 -11.97
N LEU A 118 3.49 -14.98 -13.08
CA LEU A 118 4.63 -15.89 -13.06
C LEU A 118 5.87 -15.18 -12.52
N ASP A 119 6.10 -13.93 -12.92
CA ASP A 119 7.23 -13.13 -12.47
C ASP A 119 7.16 -12.79 -10.99
N THR A 120 5.95 -12.56 -10.46
CA THR A 120 5.74 -12.38 -9.00
C THR A 120 6.25 -13.59 -8.22
N LEU A 121 5.88 -14.80 -8.66
CA LEU A 121 6.28 -16.04 -7.98
C LEU A 121 7.76 -16.38 -8.22
N ARG A 122 8.32 -16.04 -9.38
CA ARG A 122 9.76 -16.17 -9.64
C ARG A 122 10.58 -15.28 -8.71
N ARG A 123 10.18 -14.02 -8.55
CA ARG A 123 10.82 -13.07 -7.63
C ARG A 123 10.72 -13.54 -6.18
N TYR A 124 9.54 -14.00 -5.75
CA TYR A 124 9.37 -14.60 -4.42
C TYR A 124 10.28 -15.82 -4.21
N ARG A 125 10.36 -16.73 -5.20
CA ARG A 125 11.21 -17.91 -5.13
C ARG A 125 12.70 -17.57 -5.06
N ALA A 126 13.15 -16.53 -5.78
CA ALA A 126 14.54 -16.08 -5.73
C ALA A 126 14.96 -15.64 -4.30
N LEU A 127 14.03 -15.06 -3.54
CA LEU A 127 14.24 -14.65 -2.14
C LEU A 127 14.04 -15.81 -1.13
N HIS A 128 13.41 -16.90 -1.55
CA HIS A 128 13.09 -18.04 -0.71
C HIS A 128 13.39 -19.38 -1.43
N PRO A 129 14.66 -19.62 -1.82
CA PRO A 129 15.04 -20.73 -2.69
C PRO A 129 14.76 -22.10 -2.07
N ASP A 130 14.75 -22.21 -0.75
CA ASP A 130 14.58 -23.47 -0.02
C ASP A 130 13.11 -23.90 0.17
N GLN A 131 12.15 -23.09 -0.29
CA GLN A 131 10.73 -23.41 -0.13
C GLN A 131 10.19 -24.32 -1.25
N SER A 132 9.61 -25.44 -0.84
CA SER A 132 8.80 -26.31 -1.71
C SER A 132 7.49 -25.64 -2.18
N SER A 133 6.87 -26.17 -3.22
CA SER A 133 5.55 -25.73 -3.72
C SER A 133 4.49 -25.65 -2.61
N ARG A 134 4.46 -26.65 -1.72
CA ARG A 134 3.54 -26.70 -0.58
C ARG A 134 3.83 -25.58 0.44
N GLN A 135 5.10 -25.28 0.71
CA GLN A 135 5.47 -24.20 1.63
C GLN A 135 5.10 -22.83 1.05
N ILE A 136 5.37 -22.59 -0.24
CA ILE A 136 4.97 -21.35 -0.93
C ILE A 136 3.45 -21.18 -0.90
N LEU A 137 2.70 -22.23 -1.28
CA LEU A 137 1.23 -22.21 -1.25
C LEU A 137 0.71 -21.88 0.15
N ALA A 138 1.26 -22.52 1.18
CA ALA A 138 0.87 -22.26 2.56
C ALA A 138 1.22 -20.83 2.99
N ALA A 139 2.37 -20.29 2.58
CA ALA A 139 2.78 -18.92 2.88
C ALA A 139 1.78 -17.89 2.34
N TYR A 140 1.35 -18.03 1.09
CA TYR A 140 0.33 -17.16 0.49
C TYR A 140 -1.05 -17.37 1.12
N LEU A 141 -1.52 -18.61 1.26
CA LEU A 141 -2.86 -18.88 1.81
C LEU A 141 -3.03 -18.45 3.28
N ARG A 142 -1.96 -18.45 4.09
CA ARG A 142 -1.99 -17.90 5.46
C ARG A 142 -2.27 -16.39 5.50
N ARG A 143 -2.05 -15.67 4.41
CA ARG A 143 -2.32 -14.22 4.31
C ARG A 143 -3.76 -13.92 3.89
N VAL A 144 -4.53 -14.91 3.43
CA VAL A 144 -5.95 -14.72 3.10
C VAL A 144 -6.75 -14.58 4.39
N GLY A 145 -7.43 -13.44 4.57
CA GLY A 145 -8.26 -13.16 5.74
C GLY A 145 -9.57 -13.95 5.74
N GLY A 146 -10.18 -14.13 6.92
CA GLY A 146 -11.54 -14.67 7.04
C GLY A 146 -12.59 -13.71 6.49
N GLU A 147 -12.33 -12.41 6.65
CA GLU A 147 -13.09 -11.32 6.05
C GLU A 147 -12.22 -10.54 5.08
N THR A 148 -12.82 -10.13 3.98
CA THR A 148 -12.18 -9.36 2.90
C THR A 148 -13.09 -8.25 2.43
N CYS A 149 -12.50 -7.18 1.92
CA CYS A 149 -13.22 -6.13 1.24
C CYS A 149 -14.07 -6.72 0.10
N GLU A 150 -15.38 -6.46 0.13
CA GLU A 150 -16.33 -6.90 -0.88
C GLU A 150 -15.92 -6.40 -2.26
N GLY A 151 -16.00 -7.28 -3.26
CA GLY A 151 -15.62 -6.94 -4.63
C GLY A 151 -14.13 -6.59 -4.82
N SER A 152 -13.24 -7.00 -3.90
CA SER A 152 -11.79 -6.79 -4.00
C SER A 152 -10.99 -8.11 -4.02
N CYS A 153 -9.67 -7.97 -4.16
CA CYS A 153 -8.66 -9.00 -3.98
C CYS A 153 -8.82 -9.76 -2.64
N VAL A 154 -8.51 -11.07 -2.64
CA VAL A 154 -8.58 -11.97 -1.47
C VAL A 154 -7.65 -11.59 -0.32
N TYR A 155 -6.69 -10.69 -0.54
CA TYR A 155 -5.77 -10.18 0.47
C TYR A 155 -6.17 -8.80 1.02
N HIS A 156 -7.24 -8.19 0.51
CA HIS A 156 -7.69 -6.87 0.96
C HIS A 156 -8.52 -6.99 2.24
N ARG A 157 -7.94 -6.57 3.37
CA ARG A 157 -8.50 -6.55 4.73
C ARG A 157 -8.91 -5.14 5.14
N ALA A 158 -9.56 -5.00 6.30
CA ALA A 158 -9.99 -3.71 6.82
C ALA A 158 -8.83 -2.72 7.07
N ASP A 159 -7.64 -3.24 7.34
CA ASP A 159 -6.40 -2.50 7.58
C ASP A 159 -5.49 -2.41 6.34
N GLY A 160 -5.99 -2.85 5.17
CA GLY A 160 -5.26 -2.80 3.90
C GLY A 160 -4.84 -4.19 3.40
N CYS A 161 -3.68 -4.26 2.72
CA CYS A 161 -3.25 -5.51 2.09
C CYS A 161 -2.56 -6.45 3.08
N GLY A 162 -3.10 -7.66 3.26
CA GLY A 162 -2.53 -8.70 4.11
C GLY A 162 -1.26 -9.36 3.56
N LEU A 163 -0.88 -9.08 2.31
CA LEU A 163 0.41 -9.48 1.77
C LEU A 163 1.50 -8.47 2.14
N PRO A 164 2.70 -8.95 2.53
CA PRO A 164 3.88 -8.11 2.62
C PRO A 164 4.40 -7.81 1.20
N ARG A 165 5.23 -6.78 1.03
CA ARG A 165 5.56 -6.23 -0.31
C ARG A 165 6.27 -7.22 -1.21
N GLU A 166 7.14 -8.05 -0.65
CA GLU A 166 7.86 -9.10 -1.36
C GLU A 166 6.94 -10.14 -2.00
N MET A 167 5.73 -10.34 -1.46
CA MET A 167 4.72 -11.26 -2.00
C MET A 167 3.69 -10.58 -2.92
N ARG A 168 3.68 -9.25 -2.99
CA ARG A 168 2.74 -8.50 -3.83
C ARG A 168 3.16 -8.57 -5.29
N ALA A 169 2.17 -8.56 -6.17
CA ALA A 169 2.39 -8.38 -7.61
C ALA A 169 3.06 -7.02 -7.90
N ASP A 170 3.77 -6.92 -9.02
CA ASP A 170 4.49 -5.69 -9.39
C ASP A 170 3.53 -4.51 -9.55
N THR A 171 2.39 -4.70 -10.20
CA THR A 171 1.30 -3.70 -10.25
C THR A 171 0.88 -3.21 -8.86
N CYS A 172 0.84 -4.07 -7.84
CA CYS A 172 0.47 -3.67 -6.49
C CYS A 172 1.60 -2.88 -5.79
N ASN A 173 2.85 -3.07 -6.20
CA ASN A 173 4.00 -2.36 -5.65
C ASN A 173 4.23 -1.00 -6.34
N ASP A 174 3.90 -0.90 -7.63
CA ASP A 174 4.28 0.21 -8.51
C ASP A 174 3.11 1.16 -8.86
N PHE A 175 1.87 0.75 -8.59
CA PHE A 175 0.71 1.59 -8.88
C PHE A 175 0.62 2.80 -7.95
N TYR A 176 0.45 3.99 -8.54
CA TYR A 176 0.18 5.24 -7.84
C TYR A 176 -1.16 5.83 -8.27
N CYS A 177 -2.00 6.17 -7.29
CA CYS A 177 -3.17 7.03 -7.52
C CYS A 177 -2.70 8.45 -7.90
N ASN A 178 -3.61 9.27 -8.44
CA ASN A 178 -3.25 10.64 -8.85
C ASN A 178 -2.62 11.46 -7.72
N GLY A 179 -3.16 11.39 -6.51
CA GLY A 179 -2.57 12.07 -5.34
C GLY A 179 -1.15 11.61 -5.02
N LEU A 180 -0.85 10.31 -5.17
CA LEU A 180 0.51 9.80 -4.98
C LEU A 180 1.46 10.19 -6.12
N ARG A 181 0.97 10.25 -7.36
CA ARG A 181 1.76 10.78 -8.48
C ARG A 181 2.12 12.25 -8.26
N GLU A 182 1.15 13.07 -7.83
CA GLU A 182 1.36 14.47 -7.48
C GLU A 182 2.38 14.62 -6.35
N PHE A 183 2.25 13.81 -5.28
CA PHE A 183 3.22 13.79 -4.19
C PHE A 183 4.64 13.50 -4.71
N ARG A 184 4.83 12.38 -5.41
CA ARG A 184 6.14 11.98 -5.93
C ARG A 184 6.76 13.03 -6.86
N ALA A 185 5.94 13.75 -7.64
CA ALA A 185 6.41 14.81 -8.52
C ALA A 185 6.78 16.12 -7.78
N ARG A 186 6.25 16.34 -6.56
CA ARG A 186 6.49 17.56 -5.76
C ARG A 186 7.51 17.37 -4.65
N VAL A 187 7.89 16.13 -4.33
CA VAL A 187 8.97 15.86 -3.39
C VAL A 187 10.25 16.56 -3.91
N PRO A 188 10.91 17.41 -3.09
CA PRO A 188 12.13 18.09 -3.51
C PRO A 188 13.23 17.12 -3.96
N ALA A 189 14.11 17.53 -4.86
CA ALA A 189 15.19 16.65 -5.34
C ALA A 189 16.18 16.25 -4.23
N THR A 190 16.35 17.12 -3.22
CA THR A 190 17.25 16.94 -2.07
C THR A 190 16.48 17.12 -0.75
N GLY A 191 17.05 16.63 0.35
CA GLY A 191 16.46 16.75 1.68
C GLY A 191 15.41 15.68 2.02
N SER A 192 14.82 15.83 3.21
CA SER A 192 13.95 14.82 3.79
C SER A 192 12.63 14.65 3.03
N ILE A 193 12.20 13.40 2.89
CA ILE A 193 10.90 13.08 2.29
C ILE A 193 9.81 13.17 3.37
N ARG A 194 8.99 14.22 3.27
CA ARG A 194 7.92 14.50 4.22
C ARG A 194 6.58 14.58 3.51
N GLY A 195 5.62 13.79 3.95
CA GLY A 195 4.29 13.69 3.36
C GLY A 195 3.20 13.89 4.40
N PHE A 196 2.17 14.65 4.04
CA PHE A 196 0.90 14.66 4.75
C PHE A 196 -0.19 14.13 3.82
N PHE A 197 -0.60 12.88 4.04
CA PHE A 197 -1.56 12.19 3.20
C PHE A 197 -2.95 12.31 3.80
N VAL A 198 -3.91 12.73 3.00
CA VAL A 198 -5.31 12.86 3.43
C VAL A 198 -6.16 11.94 2.57
N ALA A 199 -6.69 10.87 3.17
CA ALA A 199 -7.53 9.89 2.50
C ALA A 199 -9.00 10.35 2.53
N THR A 200 -9.63 10.41 1.36
CA THR A 200 -10.95 11.02 1.17
C THR A 200 -11.93 10.10 0.45
N ALA A 201 -13.21 10.18 0.81
CA ALA A 201 -14.32 9.54 0.13
C ALA A 201 -15.52 10.49 0.16
N ASP A 202 -16.26 10.59 -0.94
CA ASP A 202 -17.44 11.46 -1.09
C ASP A 202 -17.19 12.91 -0.60
N ASP A 203 -16.05 13.49 -1.03
CA ASP A 203 -15.58 14.83 -0.66
C ASP A 203 -15.38 15.06 0.85
N LYS A 204 -15.25 14.00 1.63
CA LYS A 204 -14.97 14.03 3.07
C LYS A 204 -13.61 13.43 3.40
N ILE A 205 -12.94 14.03 4.36
CA ILE A 205 -11.72 13.47 4.94
C ILE A 205 -12.10 12.30 5.84
N ILE A 206 -11.55 11.12 5.56
CA ILE A 206 -11.79 9.89 6.32
C ILE A 206 -10.62 9.58 7.26
N ARG A 207 -9.39 9.76 6.77
CA ARG A 207 -8.14 9.50 7.49
C ARG A 207 -7.06 10.45 7.03
N ALA A 208 -6.03 10.63 7.86
CA ALA A 208 -4.81 11.30 7.50
C ALA A 208 -3.58 10.54 8.01
N ALA A 209 -2.43 10.75 7.37
CA ALA A 209 -1.16 10.23 7.82
C ALA A 209 -0.09 11.31 7.68
N LEU A 210 0.62 11.56 8.77
CA LEU A 210 1.85 12.34 8.78
C LEU A 210 3.03 11.36 8.62
N VAL A 211 3.87 11.59 7.62
CA VAL A 211 5.02 10.74 7.30
C VAL A 211 6.26 11.62 7.24
N ASP A 212 7.22 11.28 8.09
CA ASP A 212 8.59 11.79 8.10
C ASP A 212 9.52 10.57 7.98
N GLU A 213 10.75 10.74 7.51
CA GLU A 213 11.63 9.64 7.03
C GLU A 213 11.76 8.43 7.98
N GLU A 214 11.57 8.62 9.29
CA GLU A 214 11.65 7.59 10.33
C GLU A 214 10.32 7.29 11.04
N ARG A 215 9.24 8.04 10.76
CA ARG A 215 8.00 8.01 11.53
C ARG A 215 6.76 8.13 10.66
N MET A 216 5.84 7.19 10.84
CA MET A 216 4.47 7.29 10.31
C MET A 216 3.50 7.43 11.48
N LEU A 217 2.71 8.50 11.48
CA LEU A 217 1.64 8.74 12.44
C LEU A 217 0.30 8.77 11.70
N LEU A 218 -0.61 7.89 12.10
CA LEU A 218 -1.97 7.83 11.58
C LEU A 218 -2.89 8.69 12.45
N ALA A 219 -3.63 9.59 11.83
CA ALA A 219 -4.70 10.36 12.44
C ALA A 219 -6.04 9.97 11.78
N SER A 220 -7.05 9.63 12.58
CA SER A 220 -8.42 9.48 12.09
C SER A 220 -9.12 10.84 12.14
N SER A 221 -10.01 11.12 11.18
CA SER A 221 -10.87 12.31 11.23
C SER A 221 -12.11 12.12 12.13
N ALA A 222 -12.26 10.96 12.77
CA ALA A 222 -13.36 10.77 13.71
C ALA A 222 -13.19 11.74 14.91
N PRO A 223 -14.18 12.58 15.23
CA PRO A 223 -14.23 13.18 16.56
C PRO A 223 -14.28 12.04 17.60
N PRO A 224 -13.87 12.28 18.86
CA PRO A 224 -14.18 11.34 19.92
C PRO A 224 -15.69 11.07 19.86
N VAL A 225 -16.06 9.80 19.80
CA VAL A 225 -17.45 9.40 20.08
C VAL A 225 -17.61 9.74 21.55
N ASP A 226 -18.30 10.83 21.84
CA ASP A 226 -18.79 11.09 23.19
C ASP A 226 -19.62 9.86 23.57
N ALA A 227 -19.13 9.14 24.58
CA ALA A 227 -19.89 8.06 25.19
C ALA A 227 -21.00 8.72 25.99
N ASP A 228 -22.25 8.56 25.53
CA ASP A 228 -23.44 8.66 26.37
C ASP A 228 -23.40 7.59 27.49
#